data_AF-A0A2J8QZH9-F1
#
_entry.id   AF-A0A2J8QZH9-F1
#
_cell.length_a   1.000
_cell.length_b   1.000
_cell.length_c   1.000
_cell.angle_alpha   90.00
_cell.angle_beta   90.00
_cell.angle_gamma   90.00
#
_symmetry.space_group_name_H-M   'P 1'
#
loop_
_entity.id
_entity.type
_entity.pdbx_description
1 polymer ?
#
loop_
_entity_poly.entity_id
_entity_poly.type
_entity_poly.pdbx_seq_one_letter_code
_entity_poly.pdbx_strand_id
1 'polypeptide(L)'
;MKLAGMHYLHVTLKPAIEEICQSHKPCEIDPVKLKDGENLENNMENLRQYVDRVFRAITESGVSCPTVMCDIFFSLREAAAKRFQDDPDVRYTAVSSFIFLRFFAPAILSPNLFQLTPHHTDPQTSRTLTLISKTVQTFGSLSKSKSLLRTGEEGEHRGDSTKQDH
;
A
#
# COMPACT_ATOMS: atom_id res chain seq x y z
N MET A 1 -8.28 15.16 -7.09
CA MET A 1 -8.35 14.09 -6.06
C MET A 1 -9.76 14.07 -5.47
N LYS A 2 -9.99 14.19 -4.14
CA LYS A 2 -11.30 13.94 -3.47
C LYS A 2 -12.55 14.21 -4.33
N LEU A 3 -12.92 15.47 -4.60
CA LEU A 3 -14.20 15.82 -5.26
C LEU A 3 -14.45 15.07 -6.58
N ALA A 4 -13.49 15.12 -7.52
CA ALA A 4 -13.59 14.43 -8.81
C ALA A 4 -13.44 12.89 -8.71
N GLY A 5 -12.85 12.40 -7.61
CA GLY A 5 -12.60 10.97 -7.39
C GLY A 5 -13.65 10.26 -6.55
N MET A 6 -14.57 10.95 -5.87
CA MET A 6 -15.49 10.33 -4.90
C MET A 6 -16.27 9.14 -5.49
N HIS A 7 -16.83 9.29 -6.69
CA HIS A 7 -17.58 8.22 -7.34
C HIS A 7 -16.70 7.02 -7.69
N TYR A 8 -15.52 7.26 -8.27
CA TYR A 8 -14.54 6.22 -8.57
C TYR A 8 -14.08 5.47 -7.30
N LEU A 9 -13.82 6.20 -6.22
CA LEU A 9 -13.46 5.65 -4.91
C LEU A 9 -14.59 4.80 -4.31
N HIS A 10 -15.85 5.23 -4.46
CA HIS A 10 -17.02 4.48 -4.03
C HIS A 10 -17.13 3.16 -4.79
N VAL A 11 -17.13 3.20 -6.12
CA VAL A 11 -17.20 1.99 -6.96
C VAL A 11 -16.03 1.02 -6.67
N THR A 12 -14.83 1.56 -6.39
CA THR A 12 -13.63 0.76 -6.12
C THR A 12 -13.60 0.14 -4.72
N LEU A 13 -13.81 0.94 -3.67
CA LEU A 13 -13.57 0.51 -2.28
C LEU A 13 -14.83 0.13 -1.51
N LYS A 14 -15.99 0.74 -1.81
CA LYS A 14 -17.17 0.63 -0.96
C LYS A 14 -17.61 -0.82 -0.73
N PRO A 15 -17.69 -1.71 -1.76
CA PRO A 15 -18.08 -3.10 -1.54
C PRO A 15 -17.14 -3.85 -0.58
N ALA A 16 -15.82 -3.67 -0.73
CA ALA A 16 -14.83 -4.32 0.13
C ALA A 16 -14.85 -3.76 1.57
N ILE A 17 -15.03 -2.44 1.74
CA ILE A 17 -15.14 -1.81 3.06
C ILE A 17 -16.43 -2.25 3.77
N GLU A 18 -17.56 -2.31 3.07
CA GLU A 18 -18.83 -2.81 3.63
C GLU A 18 -18.74 -4.30 4.00
N GLU A 19 -18.09 -5.13 3.19
CA GLU A 19 -17.79 -6.54 3.49
C GLU A 19 -16.94 -6.70 4.76
N ILE A 20 -15.88 -5.89 4.93
CA ILE A 20 -15.05 -5.87 6.15
C ILE A 20 -15.89 -5.46 7.37
N CYS A 21 -16.72 -4.42 7.26
CA CYS A 21 -17.56 -3.94 8.35
C CYS A 21 -18.65 -4.95 8.76
N GLN A 22 -19.21 -5.70 7.80
CA GLN A 22 -20.23 -6.72 8.06
C GLN A 22 -19.64 -8.02 8.66
N SER A 23 -18.44 -8.41 8.24
CA SER A 23 -17.83 -9.69 8.64
C SER A 23 -17.10 -9.67 9.99
N HIS A 24 -16.69 -8.48 10.47
CA HIS A 24 -16.14 -8.20 11.82
C HIS A 24 -14.96 -9.08 12.29
N LYS A 25 -14.35 -9.89 11.42
CA LYS A 25 -13.33 -10.88 11.82
C LYS A 25 -12.15 -10.21 12.56
N PRO A 26 -11.58 -10.85 13.59
CA PRO A 26 -10.38 -10.35 14.24
C PRO A 26 -9.17 -10.42 13.29
N CYS A 27 -8.38 -9.35 13.31
CA CYS A 27 -7.18 -9.15 12.49
C CYS A 27 -6.02 -8.56 13.31
N GLU A 28 -6.05 -8.66 14.64
CA GLU A 28 -4.94 -8.16 15.47
C GLU A 28 -3.72 -9.08 15.33
N ILE A 29 -2.57 -8.48 15.05
CA ILE A 29 -1.29 -9.15 14.78
C ILE A 29 -0.18 -8.73 15.76
N ASP A 30 -0.49 -7.83 16.69
CA ASP A 30 0.37 -7.45 17.80
C ASP A 30 0.17 -8.46 18.96
N PRO A 31 1.17 -9.30 19.31
CA PRO A 31 1.01 -10.34 20.33
C PRO A 31 0.67 -9.82 21.73
N VAL A 32 0.90 -8.53 22.00
CA VAL A 32 0.59 -7.88 23.29
C VAL A 32 -0.87 -7.36 23.31
N LYS A 33 -1.59 -7.43 22.18
CA LYS A 33 -2.99 -6.97 22.04
C LYS A 33 -3.98 -8.08 21.69
N LEU A 34 -3.50 -9.31 21.46
CA LEU A 34 -4.36 -10.49 21.33
C LEU A 34 -5.14 -10.70 22.63
N LYS A 35 -6.42 -11.06 22.50
CA LYS A 35 -7.26 -11.50 23.62
C LYS A 35 -7.03 -12.98 23.88
N ASP A 36 -7.30 -13.43 25.11
CA ASP A 36 -7.29 -14.86 25.43
C ASP A 36 -8.19 -15.66 24.47
N GLY A 37 -7.59 -16.62 23.77
CA GLY A 37 -8.27 -17.46 22.75
C GLY A 37 -8.21 -16.95 21.31
N GLU A 38 -7.67 -15.76 21.02
CA GLU A 38 -7.41 -15.33 19.63
C GLU A 38 -6.14 -16.02 19.06
N ASN A 39 -6.26 -16.69 17.91
CA ASN A 39 -5.10 -17.26 17.21
C ASN A 39 -4.48 -16.22 16.24
N LEU A 40 -3.22 -15.87 16.48
CA LEU A 40 -2.40 -14.98 15.65
C LEU A 40 -2.36 -15.40 14.17
N GLU A 41 -2.29 -16.70 13.89
CA GLU A 41 -2.23 -17.22 12.51
C GLU A 41 -3.54 -16.99 11.77
N ASN A 42 -4.68 -17.26 12.41
CA ASN A 42 -6.01 -16.96 11.86
C ASN A 42 -6.21 -15.45 11.68
N ASN A 43 -5.77 -14.62 12.62
CA ASN A 43 -5.86 -13.16 12.51
C ASN A 43 -5.01 -12.61 11.35
N MET A 44 -3.81 -13.16 11.16
CA MET A 44 -2.92 -12.80 10.05
C MET A 44 -3.51 -13.22 8.70
N GLU A 45 -4.13 -14.39 8.60
CA GLU A 45 -4.80 -14.85 7.38
C GLU A 45 -6.09 -14.05 7.09
N ASN A 46 -6.88 -13.68 8.10
CA ASN A 46 -8.00 -12.74 7.94
C ASN A 46 -7.52 -11.39 7.38
N LEU A 47 -6.43 -10.85 7.95
CA LEU A 47 -5.82 -9.60 7.48
C LEU A 47 -5.30 -9.73 6.04
N ARG A 48 -4.68 -10.86 5.70
CA ARG A 48 -4.21 -11.17 4.34
C ARG A 48 -5.35 -11.15 3.33
N GLN A 49 -6.46 -11.83 3.64
CA GLN A 49 -7.65 -11.89 2.78
C GLN A 49 -8.23 -10.49 2.52
N TYR A 50 -8.36 -9.66 3.56
CA TYR A 50 -8.86 -8.29 3.38
C TYR A 50 -7.89 -7.38 2.62
N VAL A 51 -6.57 -7.51 2.84
CA VAL A 51 -5.56 -6.77 2.10
C VAL A 51 -5.57 -7.15 0.62
N ASP A 52 -5.64 -8.45 0.30
CA ASP A 52 -5.74 -8.94 -1.08
C ASP A 52 -7.02 -8.43 -1.76
N ARG A 53 -8.18 -8.60 -1.10
CA ARG A 53 -9.49 -8.11 -1.56
C ARG A 53 -9.47 -6.62 -1.91
N VAL A 54 -8.93 -5.78 -1.03
CA VAL A 54 -8.86 -4.32 -1.21
C VAL A 54 -7.81 -3.93 -2.27
N PHE A 55 -6.64 -4.57 -2.26
CA PHE A 55 -5.57 -4.27 -3.23
C PHE A 55 -5.97 -4.68 -4.65
N ARG A 56 -6.60 -5.86 -4.79
CA ARG A 56 -7.15 -6.36 -6.04
C ARG A 56 -8.23 -5.43 -6.61
N ALA A 57 -9.17 -4.98 -5.78
CA ALA A 57 -10.19 -4.02 -6.21
C ALA A 57 -9.56 -2.73 -6.76
N ILE A 58 -8.50 -2.23 -6.11
CA ILE A 58 -7.73 -1.06 -6.56
C ILE A 58 -6.99 -1.30 -7.89
N THR A 59 -6.42 -2.49 -8.12
CA THR A 59 -5.69 -2.78 -9.37
C THR A 59 -6.63 -3.05 -10.53
N GLU A 60 -7.74 -3.76 -10.31
CA GLU A 60 -8.76 -4.03 -11.34
C GLU A 60 -9.53 -2.75 -11.72
N SER A 61 -9.72 -1.79 -10.81
CA SER A 61 -10.43 -0.54 -11.10
C SER A 61 -9.68 0.44 -12.01
N GLY A 62 -8.39 0.20 -12.29
CA GLY A 62 -7.52 1.18 -12.98
C GLY A 62 -8.03 1.66 -14.34
N VAL A 63 -8.77 0.83 -15.07
CA VAL A 63 -9.41 1.18 -16.36
C VAL A 63 -10.56 2.17 -16.23
N SER A 64 -11.15 2.29 -15.04
CA SER A 64 -12.28 3.18 -14.72
C SER A 64 -11.84 4.48 -14.05
N CYS A 65 -10.54 4.79 -14.05
CA CYS A 65 -10.00 5.98 -13.41
C CYS A 65 -10.45 7.26 -14.15
N PRO A 66 -11.01 8.29 -13.47
CA PRO A 66 -11.49 9.51 -14.14
C PRO A 66 -10.36 10.28 -14.83
N THR A 67 -10.61 10.83 -16.03
CA THR A 67 -9.62 11.57 -16.84
C THR A 67 -8.88 12.64 -16.04
N VAL A 68 -9.60 13.42 -15.22
CA VAL A 68 -9.02 14.47 -14.35
C VAL A 68 -7.99 13.93 -13.35
N MET A 69 -8.08 12.64 -12.97
CA MET A 69 -7.04 11.96 -12.18
C MET A 69 -5.90 11.48 -13.06
N CYS A 70 -6.19 10.91 -14.23
CA CYS A 70 -5.19 10.54 -15.24
C CYS A 70 -4.29 11.72 -15.66
N ASP A 71 -4.85 12.92 -15.85
CA ASP A 71 -4.10 14.14 -16.20
C ASP A 71 -3.11 14.55 -15.09
N ILE A 72 -3.52 14.42 -13.83
CA ILE A 72 -2.68 14.65 -12.65
C ILE A 72 -1.55 13.61 -12.59
N PHE A 73 -1.87 12.34 -12.83
CA PHE A 73 -0.88 11.26 -12.80
C PHE A 73 0.10 11.33 -13.98
N PHE A 74 -0.35 11.73 -15.17
CA PHE A 74 0.51 12.04 -16.31
C PHE A 74 1.46 13.19 -15.97
N SER A 75 0.92 14.30 -15.45
CA SER A 75 1.74 15.47 -15.06
C SER A 75 2.79 15.12 -14.00
N LEU A 76 2.43 14.29 -13.01
CA LEU A 76 3.34 13.76 -11.99
C LEU A 76 4.41 12.82 -12.58
N ARG A 77 4.02 11.93 -13.50
CA ARG A 77 4.93 11.02 -14.21
C ARG A 77 5.97 11.80 -15.03
N GLU A 78 5.54 12.82 -15.77
CA GLU A 78 6.43 13.66 -16.58
C GLU A 78 7.36 14.51 -15.71
N ALA A 79 6.88 15.06 -14.59
CA ALA A 79 7.71 15.79 -13.64
C ALA A 79 8.77 14.87 -13.00
N ALA A 80 8.38 13.65 -12.60
CA ALA A 80 9.30 12.64 -12.06
C ALA A 80 10.33 12.19 -13.11
N ALA A 81 9.91 11.87 -14.33
CA ALA A 81 10.82 11.46 -15.41
C ALA A 81 11.84 12.55 -15.78
N LYS A 82 11.45 13.83 -15.77
CA LYS A 82 12.35 14.96 -16.01
C LYS A 82 13.35 15.18 -14.87
N ARG A 83 12.97 14.86 -13.63
CA ARG A 83 13.79 15.07 -12.42
C ARG A 83 14.70 13.89 -12.08
N PHE A 84 14.35 12.68 -12.50
CA PHE A 84 15.05 11.42 -12.21
C PHE A 84 15.29 10.64 -13.51
N GLN A 85 16.13 11.20 -14.38
CA GLN A 85 16.34 10.68 -15.74
C GLN A 85 17.09 9.34 -15.72
N ASP A 86 18.01 9.17 -14.77
CA ASP A 86 18.82 7.97 -14.55
C ASP A 86 18.05 6.81 -13.89
N ASP A 87 16.82 7.07 -13.40
CA ASP A 87 16.02 6.12 -12.64
C ASP A 87 14.63 5.94 -13.29
N PRO A 88 14.54 5.13 -14.36
CA PRO A 88 13.35 5.07 -15.21
C PRO A 88 12.10 4.55 -14.50
N ASP A 89 12.26 3.84 -13.38
CA ASP A 89 11.15 3.34 -12.56
C ASP A 89 10.43 4.48 -11.83
N VAL A 90 11.16 5.50 -11.36
CA VAL A 90 10.65 6.53 -10.43
C VAL A 90 9.45 7.28 -11.00
N ARG A 91 9.32 7.38 -12.33
CA ARG A 91 8.13 7.95 -12.99
C ARG A 91 6.83 7.20 -12.61
N TYR A 92 6.91 5.89 -12.41
CA TYR A 92 5.78 5.03 -12.03
C TYR A 92 5.65 4.93 -10.51
N THR A 93 6.77 4.82 -9.79
CA THR A 93 6.76 4.70 -8.32
C THR A 93 6.21 5.97 -7.64
N ALA A 94 6.48 7.15 -8.21
CA ALA A 94 5.94 8.42 -7.77
C ALA A 94 4.40 8.47 -7.92
N VAL A 95 3.87 8.02 -9.05
CA VAL A 95 2.43 7.95 -9.30
C VAL A 95 1.75 6.95 -8.36
N SER A 96 2.29 5.74 -8.23
CA SER A 96 1.78 4.72 -7.31
C SER A 96 1.78 5.23 -5.86
N SER A 97 2.92 5.69 -5.37
CA SER A 97 3.03 6.21 -4.00
C SER A 97 2.07 7.38 -3.75
N PHE A 98 1.89 8.26 -4.73
CA PHE A 98 0.97 9.40 -4.60
C PHE A 98 -0.50 8.98 -4.55
N ILE A 99 -0.96 8.07 -5.40
CA ILE A 99 -2.36 7.62 -5.39
C ILE A 99 -2.67 6.80 -4.13
N PHE A 100 -1.78 5.89 -3.72
CA PHE A 100 -1.99 5.16 -2.46
C PHE A 100 -1.98 6.10 -1.24
N LEU A 101 -1.01 7.03 -1.14
CA LEU A 101 -0.88 7.93 0.02
C LEU A 101 -1.90 9.06 0.10
N ARG A 102 -2.38 9.60 -1.03
CA ARG A 102 -3.33 10.73 -1.03
C ARG A 102 -4.75 10.37 -1.47
N PHE A 103 -5.04 9.10 -1.72
CA PHE A 103 -6.37 8.64 -2.11
C PHE A 103 -6.80 7.37 -1.35
N PHE A 104 -6.16 6.22 -1.60
CA PHE A 104 -6.66 4.94 -1.10
C PHE A 104 -6.39 4.71 0.38
N ALA A 105 -5.15 4.85 0.87
CA ALA A 105 -4.85 4.60 2.28
C ALA A 105 -5.61 5.52 3.24
N PRO A 106 -5.78 6.84 2.98
CA PRO A 106 -6.65 7.71 3.79
C PRO A 106 -8.13 7.30 3.74
N ALA A 107 -8.62 6.77 2.62
CA ALA A 107 -10.00 6.32 2.47
C ALA A 107 -10.27 5.03 3.24
N ILE A 108 -9.33 4.08 3.21
CA ILE A 108 -9.37 2.84 4.01
C ILE A 108 -9.27 3.17 5.50
N LEU A 109 -8.38 4.09 5.88
CA LEU A 109 -8.16 4.49 7.29
C LEU A 109 -9.34 5.23 7.92
N SER A 110 -10.15 5.93 7.13
CA SER A 110 -11.21 6.80 7.63
C SER A 110 -12.43 6.79 6.71
N PRO A 111 -13.10 5.64 6.51
CA PRO A 111 -14.13 5.46 5.48
C PRO A 111 -15.32 6.41 5.66
N ASN A 112 -15.64 6.79 6.90
CA ASN A 112 -16.64 7.82 7.23
C ASN A 112 -16.35 9.17 6.54
N LEU A 113 -15.09 9.63 6.54
CA LEU A 113 -14.65 10.89 5.90
C LEU A 113 -14.64 10.83 4.36
N PHE A 114 -15.01 9.68 3.80
CA PHE A 114 -15.15 9.42 2.37
C PHE A 114 -16.51 8.78 2.03
N GLN A 115 -17.45 8.71 2.98
CA GLN A 115 -18.80 8.16 2.80
C GLN A 115 -18.83 6.70 2.29
N LEU A 116 -17.80 5.91 2.63
CA LEU A 116 -17.67 4.48 2.27
C LEU A 116 -18.41 3.55 3.25
N THR A 117 -18.94 4.08 4.35
CA THR A 117 -19.82 3.39 5.31
C THR A 117 -20.90 4.37 5.76
N PRO A 118 -22.16 3.93 5.99
CA PRO A 118 -23.22 4.76 6.58
C PRO A 118 -23.09 4.90 8.11
N HIS A 119 -22.25 4.10 8.76
CA HIS A 119 -22.15 4.02 10.22
C HIS A 119 -20.70 4.08 10.70
N HIS A 120 -20.52 4.63 11.91
CA HIS A 120 -19.22 4.61 12.59
C HIS A 120 -18.77 3.16 12.81
N THR A 121 -17.55 2.87 12.35
CA THR A 121 -16.86 1.60 12.58
C THR A 121 -16.51 1.48 14.06
N ASP A 122 -16.80 0.32 14.66
CA ASP A 122 -16.39 0.00 16.02
C ASP A 122 -14.84 -0.07 16.16
N PRO A 123 -14.30 -0.14 17.40
CA PRO A 123 -12.85 -0.17 17.61
C PRO A 123 -12.12 -1.32 16.92
N GLN A 124 -12.72 -2.52 16.78
CA GLN A 124 -12.10 -3.68 16.15
C GLN A 124 -12.07 -3.54 14.62
N THR A 125 -13.17 -3.08 14.01
CA THR A 125 -13.18 -2.74 12.56
C THR A 125 -12.22 -1.59 12.27
N SER A 126 -12.21 -0.53 13.09
CA SER A 126 -11.30 0.61 12.95
C SER A 126 -9.82 0.20 13.04
N ARG A 127 -9.48 -0.68 13.98
CA ARG A 127 -8.15 -1.30 14.10
C ARG A 127 -7.78 -2.13 12.87
N THR A 128 -8.70 -2.95 12.38
CA THR A 128 -8.54 -3.78 11.18
C THR A 128 -8.30 -2.94 9.93
N LEU A 129 -9.12 -1.91 9.71
CA LEU A 129 -8.95 -0.94 8.63
C LEU A 129 -7.63 -0.16 8.73
N THR A 130 -7.17 0.16 9.94
CA THR A 130 -5.85 0.77 10.17
C THR A 130 -4.70 -0.16 9.75
N LEU A 131 -4.82 -1.47 9.99
CA LEU A 131 -3.83 -2.46 9.55
C LEU A 131 -3.86 -2.63 8.02
N ILE A 132 -5.05 -2.79 7.42
CA ILE A 132 -5.22 -2.89 5.96
C ILE A 132 -4.66 -1.65 5.27
N SER A 133 -5.00 -0.45 5.75
CA SER A 133 -4.49 0.83 5.22
C SER A 133 -2.96 0.88 5.22
N LYS A 134 -2.31 0.47 6.32
CA LYS A 134 -0.84 0.42 6.41
C LYS A 134 -0.22 -0.59 5.45
N THR A 135 -0.79 -1.79 5.31
CA THR A 135 -0.24 -2.82 4.42
C THR A 135 -0.42 -2.44 2.95
N VAL A 136 -1.62 -1.96 2.57
CA VAL A 136 -1.92 -1.45 1.23
C VAL A 136 -1.05 -0.24 0.87
N GLN A 137 -0.82 0.68 1.81
CA GLN A 137 0.14 1.78 1.64
C GLN A 137 1.57 1.27 1.39
N THR A 138 2.00 0.28 2.18
CA THR A 138 3.34 -0.31 2.08
C THR A 138 3.54 -0.95 0.71
N PHE A 139 2.60 -1.77 0.24
CA PHE A 139 2.64 -2.35 -1.11
C PHE A 139 2.63 -1.26 -2.19
N GLY A 140 1.76 -0.25 -2.08
CA GLY A 140 1.66 0.86 -3.02
C GLY A 140 2.88 1.77 -3.13
N SER A 141 3.79 1.73 -2.13
CA SER A 141 5.01 2.53 -2.06
C SER A 141 6.32 1.73 -2.01
N LEU A 142 6.27 0.39 -2.04
CA LEU A 142 7.43 -0.47 -1.78
C LEU A 142 8.54 -0.44 -2.84
N SER A 143 8.36 0.35 -3.91
CA SER A 143 9.16 0.28 -5.12
C SER A 143 10.64 0.68 -4.98
N LYS A 144 11.09 1.22 -3.83
CA LYS A 144 12.53 1.36 -3.56
C LYS A 144 12.96 1.31 -2.09
N SER A 145 12.49 0.31 -1.34
CA SER A 145 13.17 -0.15 -0.10
C SER A 145 14.49 -0.92 -0.38
N LYS A 146 15.21 -0.58 -1.45
CA LYS A 146 16.47 -1.22 -1.90
C LYS A 146 17.73 -0.44 -1.49
N SER A 147 17.65 0.35 -0.42
CA SER A 147 18.76 1.20 0.07
C SER A 147 19.27 0.85 1.49
N LEU A 148 18.87 -0.31 2.04
CA LEU A 148 19.34 -0.80 3.35
C LEU A 148 19.80 -2.28 3.36
N LEU A 149 19.92 -2.89 2.17
CA LEU A 149 20.32 -4.31 1.99
C LEU A 149 21.36 -4.47 0.86
N ARG A 150 22.13 -3.42 0.53
CA ARG A 150 23.22 -3.44 -0.47
C ARG A 150 24.44 -2.60 -0.08
N THR A 151 24.72 -2.50 1.22
CA THR A 151 25.92 -1.85 1.76
C THR A 151 26.48 -2.72 2.88
N GLY A 152 27.19 -3.79 2.50
CA GLY A 152 27.65 -4.81 3.46
C GLY A 152 28.64 -5.86 2.94
N GLU A 153 28.94 -5.91 1.64
CA GLU A 153 29.88 -6.88 1.04
C GLU A 153 30.78 -6.25 -0.05
N GLU A 154 31.45 -5.14 0.25
CA GLU A 154 32.68 -4.75 -0.46
C GLU A 154 33.72 -4.26 0.56
N GLY A 155 34.38 -5.24 1.20
CA GLY A 155 35.45 -5.03 2.15
C GLY A 155 36.41 -6.22 2.15
N GLU A 156 37.70 -5.92 2.21
CA GLU A 156 38.79 -6.85 2.52
C GLU A 156 39.10 -7.98 1.51
N HIS A 157 39.90 -7.64 0.50
CA HIS A 157 41.14 -8.39 0.28
C HIS A 157 42.25 -7.46 -0.24
N ARG A 158 43.38 -7.40 0.49
CA ARG A 158 44.58 -6.63 0.10
C ARG A 158 45.83 -7.38 0.52
N GLY A 159 46.71 -7.66 -0.45
CA GLY A 159 47.90 -8.51 -0.27
C GLY A 159 47.62 -10.01 -0.50
N ASP A 160 48.62 -10.82 -0.90
CA ASP A 160 50.00 -10.46 -1.27
C ASP A 160 50.67 -11.54 -2.15
N SER A 161 51.79 -11.16 -2.78
CA SER A 161 52.93 -12.00 -3.23
C SER A 161 52.81 -13.04 -4.37
N THR A 162 53.40 -12.65 -5.50
CA THR A 162 54.59 -13.27 -6.18
C THR A 162 54.57 -14.73 -6.69
N LYS A 163 55.16 -14.94 -7.91
CA LYS A 163 55.58 -16.21 -8.58
C LYS A 163 54.46 -17.00 -9.30
N GLN A 164 54.68 -17.87 -10.31
CA GLN A 164 55.74 -18.23 -11.31
C GLN A 164 55.03 -19.19 -12.34
N ASP A 165 55.39 -19.48 -13.60
CA ASP A 165 56.45 -19.11 -14.57
C ASP A 165 55.92 -19.31 -16.02
N HIS A 166 56.24 -18.42 -16.98
CA HIS A 166 56.55 -18.69 -18.41
C HIS A 166 57.05 -17.43 -19.13
#